data_AF-A0AAD5D1W9-F1
#
_entry.id   AF-A0AAD5D1W9-F1
#
_cell.length_a   1.000
_cell.length_b   1.000
_cell.length_c   1.000
_cell.angle_alpha   90.00
_cell.angle_beta   90.00
_cell.angle_gamma   90.00
#
_symmetry.space_group_name_H-M   'P 1'
#
loop_
_entity.id
_entity.type
_entity.pdbx_description
1 polymer ?
#
loop_
_entity_poly.entity_id
_entity_poly.type
_entity_poly.pdbx_seq_one_letter_code
_entity_poly.pdbx_strand_id
1 'polypeptide(L)'
;MNKEDTVYYSYDIFSSVEHYRQLVTRDSQVFIINGDHDMNFPYVGTQKWIKSLNLPTQSPWNPWFVRNQVAGYRMTFAKNGFTLTYATIKGAGHVVALYKPEEAFVAVNDWLSSHIYLSDSYQ
;
A
#
# COMPACT_ATOMS: atom_id res chain seq x y z
N MET A 1 5.03 -24.32 17.62
CA MET A 1 6.50 -24.31 17.84
C MET A 1 6.81 -23.04 18.60
N ASN A 2 7.17 -23.17 19.88
CA ASN A 2 7.57 -22.05 20.72
C ASN A 2 8.93 -21.55 20.24
N LYS A 3 8.99 -20.42 19.55
CA LYS A 3 10.24 -19.67 19.42
C LYS A 3 10.43 -18.90 20.71
N GLU A 4 11.59 -19.06 21.33
CA GLU A 4 11.96 -18.22 22.47
C GLU A 4 12.09 -16.77 22.02
N ASP A 5 11.54 -15.86 22.83
CA ASP A 5 11.54 -14.43 22.61
C ASP A 5 12.96 -13.94 22.33
N THR A 6 13.13 -13.26 21.19
CA THR A 6 14.40 -12.58 20.91
C THR A 6 14.50 -11.33 21.79
N VAL A 7 15.70 -10.77 21.96
CA VAL A 7 15.92 -9.53 22.74
C VAL A 7 15.06 -8.34 22.24
N TYR A 8 14.47 -8.45 21.04
CA TYR A 8 13.71 -7.39 20.37
C TYR A 8 12.22 -7.69 20.17
N TYR A 9 11.79 -8.96 20.18
CA TYR A 9 10.41 -9.35 19.90
C TYR A 9 9.95 -10.53 20.77
N SER A 10 8.80 -10.34 21.42
CA SER A 10 8.21 -11.28 22.38
C SER A 10 7.18 -12.26 21.80
N TYR A 11 6.80 -12.11 20.52
CA TYR A 11 5.92 -13.07 19.83
C TYR A 11 5.84 -12.77 18.33
N ASP A 12 5.52 -13.79 17.54
CA ASP A 12 5.19 -13.66 16.12
C ASP A 12 3.68 -13.37 15.96
N ILE A 13 3.33 -12.49 15.01
CA ILE A 13 1.95 -12.36 14.54
C ILE A 13 1.78 -13.13 13.23
N PHE A 14 0.76 -13.98 13.16
CA PHE A 14 0.48 -14.75 11.94
C PHE A 14 -0.14 -13.91 10.82
N SER A 15 -0.76 -12.78 11.16
CA SER A 15 -1.44 -11.91 10.21
C SER A 15 -1.48 -10.47 10.68
N SER A 16 -1.23 -9.55 9.76
CA SER A 16 -1.40 -8.11 9.96
C SER A 16 -2.84 -7.64 9.72
N VAL A 17 -3.73 -8.47 9.18
CA VAL A 17 -5.10 -8.04 8.79
C VAL A 17 -5.84 -7.38 9.94
N GLU A 18 -5.80 -7.96 11.14
CA GLU A 18 -6.50 -7.40 12.30
C GLU A 18 -5.98 -6.02 12.71
N HIS A 19 -4.66 -5.80 12.59
CA HIS A 19 -4.07 -4.50 12.84
C HIS A 19 -4.57 -3.45 11.83
N TYR A 20 -4.72 -3.83 10.57
CA TYR A 20 -5.30 -2.94 9.56
C TYR A 20 -6.80 -2.71 9.79
N ARG A 21 -7.56 -3.68 10.32
CA ARG A 21 -8.94 -3.41 10.75
C ARG A 21 -9.02 -2.37 11.86
N GLN A 22 -8.05 -2.33 12.76
CA GLN A 22 -7.96 -1.27 13.78
C GLN A 22 -7.57 0.09 13.17
N LEU A 23 -6.71 0.12 12.15
CA LEU A 23 -6.39 1.36 11.44
C LEU A 23 -7.60 1.94 10.69
N VAL A 24 -8.44 1.06 10.12
CA VAL A 24 -9.68 1.45 9.42
C VAL A 24 -10.66 2.22 10.31
N THR A 25 -10.60 2.05 11.64
CA THR A 25 -11.47 2.79 12.57
C THR A 25 -10.87 4.13 13.03
N ARG A 26 -9.75 4.55 12.44
CA ARG A 26 -9.04 5.80 12.77
C ARG A 26 -8.90 6.67 11.54
N ASP A 27 -8.73 7.97 11.75
CA ASP A 27 -8.31 8.90 10.71
C ASP A 27 -6.85 8.63 10.35
N SER A 28 -6.64 7.70 9.42
CA SER A 28 -5.31 7.27 9.01
C SER A 28 -5.24 7.04 7.52
N GLN A 29 -4.04 7.25 6.98
CA GLN A 29 -3.78 7.12 5.55
C GLN A 29 -2.68 6.08 5.37
N VAL A 30 -2.95 5.12 4.50
CA VAL A 30 -2.14 3.92 4.30
C VAL A 30 -1.76 3.84 2.84
N PHE A 31 -0.48 3.56 2.60
CA PHE A 31 0.02 3.23 1.27
C PHE A 31 0.64 1.84 1.26
N ILE A 32 0.20 1.03 0.30
CA ILE A 32 0.74 -0.31 0.06
C ILE A 32 1.25 -0.36 -1.37
N ILE A 33 2.50 -0.79 -1.52
CA ILE A 33 3.15 -0.94 -2.83
C ILE A 33 3.65 -2.37 -3.01
N ASN A 34 3.47 -2.91 -4.21
CA ASN A 34 4.02 -4.21 -4.61
C ASN A 34 4.70 -4.13 -5.98
N GLY A 35 5.81 -4.85 -6.15
CA GLY A 35 6.31 -5.16 -7.48
C GLY A 35 5.46 -6.26 -8.10
N ASP A 36 5.04 -6.11 -9.35
CA ASP A 36 4.18 -7.11 -10.02
C ASP A 36 4.95 -8.34 -10.53
N HIS A 37 6.29 -8.31 -10.51
CA HIS A 37 7.18 -9.43 -10.82
C HIS A 37 7.73 -10.14 -9.56
N ASP A 38 7.27 -9.78 -8.36
CA ASP A 38 7.62 -10.51 -7.14
C ASP A 38 6.88 -11.86 -7.08
N MET A 39 7.63 -12.95 -7.17
CA MET A 39 7.08 -14.30 -7.03
C MET A 39 7.07 -14.81 -5.58
N ASN A 40 7.85 -14.22 -4.68
CA ASN A 40 7.89 -14.59 -3.27
C ASN A 40 6.68 -14.01 -2.52
N PHE A 41 6.33 -12.76 -2.83
CA PHE A 41 5.14 -12.09 -2.29
C PHE A 41 4.31 -11.48 -3.43
N PRO A 42 3.57 -12.32 -4.19
CA PRO A 42 2.83 -11.87 -5.36
C PRO A 42 1.76 -10.84 -5.02
N TYR A 43 1.64 -9.81 -5.88
CA TYR A 43 0.68 -8.72 -5.72
C TYR A 43 -0.79 -9.20 -5.62
N VAL A 44 -1.12 -10.35 -6.23
CA VAL A 44 -2.46 -10.97 -6.13
C VAL A 44 -2.78 -11.43 -4.70
N GLY A 45 -1.77 -11.81 -3.92
CA GLY A 45 -1.90 -12.12 -2.50
C GLY A 45 -2.27 -10.87 -1.71
N THR A 46 -1.55 -9.77 -1.94
CA THR A 46 -1.89 -8.46 -1.36
C THR A 46 -3.29 -8.00 -1.75
N GLN A 47 -3.69 -8.17 -3.02
CA GLN A 47 -5.06 -7.84 -3.45
C GLN A 47 -6.13 -8.63 -2.68
N LYS A 48 -5.93 -9.93 -2.45
CA LYS A 48 -6.84 -10.74 -1.64
C LYS A 48 -6.86 -10.28 -0.18
N TRP A 49 -5.69 -9.95 0.37
CA TRP A 49 -5.54 -9.42 1.72
C TRP A 49 -6.29 -8.08 1.88
N ILE A 50 -6.13 -7.12 0.95
CA ILE A 50 -6.86 -5.84 0.96
C ILE A 50 -8.37 -6.08 0.86
N LYS A 51 -8.81 -6.94 -0.07
CA LYS A 51 -10.24 -7.27 -0.23
C LYS A 51 -10.87 -7.81 1.04
N SER A 52 -10.11 -8.52 1.89
CA SER A 52 -10.59 -9.04 3.18
C SER A 52 -10.95 -7.96 4.21
N LEU A 53 -10.54 -6.71 3.99
CA LEU A 53 -10.93 -5.56 4.81
C LEU A 53 -12.33 -5.03 4.48
N ASN A 54 -12.92 -5.47 3.36
CA ASN A 54 -14.27 -5.10 2.91
C ASN A 54 -14.49 -3.57 2.88
N LEU A 55 -13.54 -2.85 2.27
CA LEU A 55 -13.58 -1.39 2.16
C LEU A 55 -14.31 -0.93 0.89
N PRO A 56 -15.03 0.20 0.92
CA PRO A 56 -15.59 0.80 -0.28
C PRO A 56 -14.47 1.26 -1.22
N THR A 57 -14.62 0.99 -2.51
CA THR A 57 -13.72 1.52 -3.53
C THR A 57 -14.03 3.00 -3.77
N GLN A 58 -13.04 3.86 -3.60
CA GLN A 58 -13.13 5.30 -3.90
C GLN A 58 -12.68 5.60 -5.32
N SER A 59 -11.57 4.99 -5.76
CA SER A 59 -11.08 5.07 -7.14
C SER A 59 -10.80 3.67 -7.66
N PRO A 60 -11.31 3.28 -8.85
CA PRO A 60 -11.11 1.95 -9.39
C PRO A 60 -9.65 1.70 -9.82
N TRP A 61 -9.40 0.47 -10.30
CA TRP A 61 -8.07 -0.04 -10.65
C TRP A 61 -7.63 0.55 -11.99
N ASN A 62 -6.88 1.64 -11.92
CA ASN A 62 -6.50 2.44 -13.07
C ASN A 62 -4.99 2.42 -13.28
N PRO A 63 -4.50 2.50 -14.52
CA PRO A 63 -3.08 2.68 -14.77
C PRO A 63 -2.62 4.04 -14.23
N TRP A 64 -1.39 4.08 -13.72
CA TRP A 64 -0.69 5.32 -13.41
C TRP A 64 0.61 5.40 -14.23
N PHE A 65 1.12 6.61 -14.42
CA PHE A 65 2.11 6.89 -15.46
C PHE A 65 3.33 7.61 -14.92
N VAL A 66 4.49 7.24 -15.45
CA VAL A 66 5.76 7.97 -15.29
C VAL A 66 6.32 8.17 -16.69
N ARG A 67 6.65 9.41 -17.06
CA ARG A 67 7.13 9.77 -18.41
C ARG A 67 6.25 9.21 -19.55
N ASN A 68 4.93 9.35 -19.41
CA ASN A 68 3.93 8.86 -20.38
C ASN A 68 3.96 7.34 -20.62
N GLN A 69 4.63 6.56 -19.77
CA GLN A 69 4.62 5.10 -19.77
C GLN A 69 3.82 4.59 -18.58
N VAL A 70 3.12 3.47 -18.76
CA VAL A 70 2.42 2.81 -17.65
C VAL A 70 3.47 2.36 -16.64
N ALA A 71 3.45 2.96 -15.46
CA ALA A 71 4.35 2.62 -14.34
C ALA A 71 3.75 1.51 -13.46
N GLY A 72 2.45 1.28 -13.57
CA GLY A 72 1.73 0.19 -12.91
C GLY A 72 0.25 0.53 -12.82
N TYR A 73 -0.44 -0.06 -11.84
CA TYR A 73 -1.85 0.20 -11.57
C TYR A 73 -2.06 0.63 -10.13
N ARG A 74 -3.09 1.44 -9.89
CA ARG A 74 -3.42 2.01 -8.59
C ARG A 74 -4.94 1.96 -8.34
N MET A 75 -5.33 1.75 -7.10
CA MET A 75 -6.71 1.85 -6.62
C MET A 75 -6.71 2.45 -5.22
N THR A 76 -7.79 3.16 -4.88
CA THR A 76 -7.95 3.78 -3.57
C THR A 76 -9.25 3.31 -2.94
N PHE A 77 -9.20 3.02 -1.65
CA PHE A 77 -10.34 2.71 -0.79
C PHE A 77 -10.46 3.78 0.28
N ALA A 78 -11.70 4.14 0.65
CA ALA A 78 -11.93 5.13 1.69
C ALA A 78 -13.13 4.75 2.56
N LYS A 79 -13.02 4.98 3.87
CA LYS A 79 -14.10 4.77 4.84
C LYS A 79 -13.87 5.64 6.08
N ASN A 80 -14.78 6.57 6.37
CA ASN A 80 -14.79 7.35 7.62
C ASN A 80 -13.40 7.88 8.03
N GLY A 81 -12.81 8.76 7.22
CA GLY A 81 -11.49 9.37 7.49
C GLY A 81 -10.28 8.46 7.23
N PHE A 82 -10.49 7.15 7.11
CA PHE A 82 -9.47 6.20 6.66
C PHE A 82 -9.36 6.19 5.13
N THR A 83 -8.12 6.21 4.62
CA THR A 83 -7.80 6.01 3.19
C THR A 83 -6.71 4.97 3.02
N LEU A 84 -6.91 4.01 2.10
CA LEU A 84 -5.88 3.05 1.68
C LEU A 84 -5.66 3.19 0.17
N THR A 85 -4.45 3.59 -0.21
CA THR A 85 -3.98 3.57 -1.59
C THR A 85 -3.15 2.32 -1.81
N TYR A 86 -3.47 1.55 -2.84
CA TYR A 86 -2.71 0.39 -3.26
C TYR A 86 -2.18 0.61 -4.67
N ALA A 87 -0.88 0.36 -4.87
CA ALA A 87 -0.25 0.47 -6.17
C ALA A 87 0.66 -0.74 -6.48
N THR A 88 0.66 -1.15 -7.75
CA THR A 88 1.74 -1.98 -8.30
C THR A 88 2.76 -1.12 -9.03
N ILE A 89 4.00 -1.60 -9.08
CA ILE A 89 5.06 -1.06 -9.94
C ILE A 89 5.42 -2.12 -10.98
N LYS A 90 5.19 -1.79 -12.26
CA LYS A 90 5.31 -2.69 -13.40
C LYS A 90 6.76 -3.08 -13.67
N GLY A 91 7.04 -4.36 -13.66
CA GLY A 91 8.36 -4.95 -13.86
C GLY A 91 9.29 -4.85 -12.65
N ALA A 92 8.77 -4.47 -11.47
CA ALA A 92 9.52 -4.48 -10.23
C ALA A 92 9.37 -5.82 -9.50
N GLY A 93 10.47 -6.31 -8.89
CA GLY A 93 10.44 -7.45 -7.97
C GLY A 93 10.16 -7.04 -6.52
N HIS A 94 10.58 -7.88 -5.56
CA HIS A 94 10.33 -7.70 -4.13
C HIS A 94 10.83 -6.33 -3.60
N VAL A 95 12.06 -5.95 -3.97
CA VAL A 95 12.68 -4.69 -3.55
C VAL A 95 12.40 -3.62 -4.61
N VAL A 96 11.18 -3.07 -4.62
CA VAL A 96 10.69 -2.24 -5.74
C VAL A 96 11.60 -1.07 -6.12
N ALA A 97 12.19 -0.39 -5.14
CA ALA A 97 13.10 0.74 -5.38
C ALA A 97 14.45 0.33 -6.00
N LEU A 98 14.86 -0.93 -5.84
CA LEU A 98 16.06 -1.47 -6.50
C LEU A 98 15.81 -1.72 -7.98
N TYR A 99 14.64 -2.27 -8.33
CA TYR A 99 14.31 -2.62 -9.72
C TYR A 99 13.79 -1.43 -10.54
N LYS A 100 13.04 -0.52 -9.90
CA LYS A 100 12.31 0.58 -10.52
C LYS A 100 12.40 1.85 -9.65
N PRO A 101 13.60 2.44 -9.52
CA PRO A 101 13.85 3.54 -8.58
C PRO A 101 13.03 4.80 -8.88
N GLU A 102 12.87 5.16 -10.16
CA GLU A 102 12.11 6.34 -10.56
C GLU A 102 10.62 6.15 -10.25
N GLU A 103 10.04 5.02 -10.67
CA GLU A 103 8.63 4.72 -10.43
C GLU A 103 8.35 4.58 -8.93
N ALA A 104 9.23 3.94 -8.16
CA ALA A 104 9.10 3.84 -6.71
C ALA A 104 9.14 5.22 -6.04
N PHE A 105 10.05 6.11 -6.47
CA PHE A 105 10.14 7.46 -5.96
C PHE A 105 8.86 8.26 -6.27
N VAL A 106 8.41 8.26 -7.53
CA VAL A 106 7.17 8.96 -7.93
C VAL A 106 5.97 8.43 -7.15
N ALA A 107 5.85 7.10 -7.00
CA ALA A 107 4.75 6.50 -6.25
C ALA A 107 4.66 7.00 -4.80
N VAL A 108 5.79 7.05 -4.09
CA VAL A 108 5.85 7.53 -2.70
C VAL A 108 5.68 9.05 -2.63
N ASN A 109 6.35 9.80 -3.50
CA ASN A 109 6.28 11.26 -3.53
C ASN A 109 4.86 11.75 -3.84
N ASP A 110 4.19 11.16 -4.83
CA ASP A 110 2.81 11.49 -5.18
C ASP A 110 1.87 11.22 -4.02
N TRP A 111 2.04 10.07 -3.35
CA TRP A 111 1.25 9.74 -2.18
C TRP A 111 1.50 10.78 -1.08
N LEU A 112 2.74 11.05 -0.67
CA LEU A 112 3.02 12.07 0.36
C LEU A 112 2.48 13.46 -0.01
N SER A 113 2.59 13.85 -1.28
CA SER A 113 2.14 15.17 -1.77
C SER A 113 0.62 15.32 -1.76
N SER A 114 -0.14 14.24 -1.99
CA SER A 114 -1.60 14.31 -1.95
C SER A 114 -2.16 14.63 -0.56
N HIS A 115 -1.31 14.61 0.48
CA HIS A 115 -1.70 14.83 1.87
C HIS A 115 -1.48 16.27 2.32
N ILE A 116 -0.56 17.01 1.68
CA ILE A 116 -0.30 18.42 1.99
C ILE A 116 -1.51 19.29 1.59
N TYR A 117 -2.29 18.89 0.59
CA TYR A 117 -3.48 19.63 0.16
C TYR A 117 -4.74 19.42 1.02
N LEU A 118 -4.73 18.46 1.96
CA LEU A 118 -5.85 18.23 2.88
C LEU A 118 -5.72 19.04 4.18
N SER A 119 -4.52 19.53 4.54
CA SER A 119 -4.35 20.45 5.68
C SER A 119 -4.67 21.90 5.33
N ASP A 120 -4.51 22.28 4.05
CA ASP A 120 -4.56 23.68 3.62
C ASP A 120 -5.92 24.13 3.08
N SER A 121 -6.91 23.23 3.05
CA SER A 121 -8.31 23.57 2.69
C SER A 121 -9.17 24.04 3.88
N TYR A 122 -8.53 24.33 5.02
CA TYR A 122 -9.13 24.95 6.21
C TYR A 122 -8.46 26.28 6.60
N GLN A 123 -8.19 27.15 5.62
CA GLN A 123 -7.94 28.57 5.86
C GLN A 123 -8.90 29.45 5.05
#